data_AF-A0A382HZV0-F1
#
_entry.id   AF-A0A382HZV0-F1
#
_cell.length_a   1.000
_cell.length_b   1.000
_cell.length_c   1.000
_cell.angle_alpha   90.00
_cell.angle_beta   90.00
_cell.angle_gamma   90.00
#
_symmetry.space_group_name_H-M   'P 1'
#
loop_
_entity.id
_entity.type
_entity.pdbx_description
1 polymer ?
#
loop_
_entity_poly.entity_id
_entity_poly.type
_entity_poly.pdbx_seq_one_letter_code
_entity_poly.pdbx_strand_id
1 'polypeptide(L)'
;MPVKKIINSGKVPIHIYTDDIESQAMKQLKNISKLNIIHHHIAVMPDVHWGLGATIGSVIPTLKAVIPAAVGVDIGCGMMACRLNLNAKGLPENLRDIRSQIEQAVPHGRTNNGGRNDRGAWQNPQDDILAFWRLFDINKKLSNVISRHPKLLSKRANTFNHLGTLGTGNHFIEVCIDEKDDVWIMLHSGSRGIGNRIGTYFISLAKKEMHQRGVHLPDKDLAYIPEGSKYFFDYVKAVQWAQDFAKANRKFMMRAILKAMSLALNKRIYSVEGALNCHHNYVEKETHYGKTVWLTRKGAIR
;
A
#
# COMPACT_ATOMS: atom_id res chain seq x y z
N MET A 1 -0.52 -23.08 -4.25
CA MET A 1 0.91 -23.43 -4.32
C MET A 1 1.28 -24.20 -3.06
N PRO A 2 1.95 -25.36 -3.13
CA PRO A 2 2.37 -26.10 -1.94
C PRO A 2 3.54 -25.39 -1.23
N VAL A 3 3.66 -25.60 0.09
CA VAL A 3 4.84 -25.17 0.85
C VAL A 3 6.05 -25.96 0.35
N LYS A 4 7.12 -25.26 -0.05
CA LYS A 4 8.38 -25.87 -0.48
C LYS A 4 9.31 -26.17 0.69
N LYS A 5 9.34 -25.28 1.68
CA LYS A 5 10.25 -25.40 2.84
C LYS A 5 9.59 -24.91 4.12
N ILE A 6 9.85 -25.60 5.22
CA ILE A 6 9.47 -25.18 6.57
C ILE A 6 10.74 -24.95 7.38
N ILE A 7 10.85 -23.78 8.01
CA ILE A 7 11.99 -23.45 8.89
C ILE A 7 11.47 -23.26 10.32
N ASN A 8 12.06 -24.03 11.26
CA ASN A 8 11.76 -23.99 12.68
C ASN A 8 12.91 -23.29 13.44
N SER A 9 13.00 -21.97 13.31
CA SER A 9 14.10 -21.16 13.87
C SER A 9 13.68 -20.22 15.00
N GLY A 10 12.41 -20.25 15.37
CA GLY A 10 11.81 -19.35 16.35
C GLY A 10 10.67 -20.03 17.10
N LYS A 11 9.74 -19.25 17.62
CA LYS A 11 8.58 -19.73 18.37
C LYS A 11 7.49 -20.31 17.48
N VAL A 12 7.47 -19.90 16.22
CA VAL A 12 6.56 -20.41 15.20
C VAL A 12 7.34 -20.84 13.94
N PRO A 13 6.83 -21.80 13.16
CA PRO A 13 7.40 -22.15 11.86
C PRO A 13 7.27 -21.01 10.84
N ILE A 14 8.18 -21.00 9.87
CA ILE A 14 8.13 -20.16 8.67
C ILE A 14 7.82 -21.08 7.48
N HIS A 15 6.69 -20.87 6.83
CA HIS A 15 6.26 -21.60 5.63
C HIS A 15 6.67 -20.84 4.39
N ILE A 16 7.49 -21.46 3.56
CA ILE A 16 8.12 -20.84 2.40
C ILE A 16 7.64 -21.50 1.12
N TYR A 17 7.26 -20.68 0.13
CA TYR A 17 6.71 -21.11 -1.16
C TYR A 17 7.70 -20.96 -2.34
N THR A 18 8.98 -20.67 -2.06
CA THR A 18 10.07 -20.56 -3.04
C THR A 18 11.35 -21.24 -2.55
N ASP A 19 12.26 -21.52 -3.48
CA ASP A 19 13.59 -22.05 -3.18
C ASP A 19 14.63 -20.93 -3.04
N ASP A 20 14.33 -19.75 -3.57
CA ASP A 20 15.24 -18.60 -3.60
C ASP A 20 14.85 -17.56 -2.56
N ILE A 21 15.73 -17.38 -1.56
CA ILE A 21 15.60 -16.35 -0.53
C ILE A 21 16.99 -15.84 -0.18
N GLU A 22 17.19 -14.54 -0.32
CA GLU A 22 18.43 -13.90 0.11
C GLU A 22 18.65 -13.98 1.63
N SER A 23 19.92 -13.99 2.05
CA SER A 23 20.32 -14.18 3.43
C SER A 23 19.74 -13.12 4.38
N GLN A 24 19.61 -11.87 3.92
CA GLN A 24 19.08 -10.77 4.71
C GLN A 24 17.57 -10.89 4.94
N ALA A 25 16.80 -11.24 3.91
CA ALA A 25 15.38 -11.55 4.01
C ALA A 25 15.14 -12.72 4.96
N MET A 26 15.92 -13.79 4.83
CA MET A 26 15.88 -14.94 5.72
C MET A 26 16.15 -14.54 7.18
N LYS A 27 17.14 -13.67 7.43
CA LYS A 27 17.43 -13.16 8.79
C LYS A 27 16.23 -12.40 9.38
N GLN A 28 15.56 -11.57 8.59
CA GLN A 28 14.35 -10.86 9.02
C GLN A 28 13.22 -11.84 9.38
N LEU A 29 12.96 -12.83 8.53
CA LEU A 29 11.94 -13.86 8.79
C LEU A 29 12.23 -14.64 10.08
N LYS A 30 13.49 -15.05 10.29
CA LYS A 30 13.93 -15.69 11.53
C LYS A 30 13.71 -14.78 12.74
N ASN A 31 13.99 -13.48 12.64
CA ASN A 31 13.75 -12.54 13.73
C ASN A 31 12.25 -12.37 14.04
N ILE A 32 11.40 -12.26 13.01
CA ILE A 32 9.94 -12.18 13.18
C ILE A 32 9.42 -13.46 13.87
N SER A 33 9.90 -14.64 13.45
CA SER A 33 9.46 -15.94 14.00
C SER A 33 9.73 -16.10 15.50
N LYS A 34 10.63 -15.30 16.08
CA LYS A 34 10.98 -15.34 17.52
C LYS A 34 10.02 -14.54 18.39
N LEU A 35 9.18 -13.68 17.82
CA LEU A 35 8.29 -12.82 18.60
C LEU A 35 7.13 -13.62 19.20
N ASN A 36 6.84 -13.40 20.49
CA ASN A 36 5.72 -14.04 21.21
C ASN A 36 4.34 -13.73 20.64
N ILE A 37 4.24 -12.65 19.90
CA ILE A 37 2.97 -12.16 19.36
C ILE A 37 2.60 -12.83 18.03
N ILE A 38 3.49 -13.62 17.39
CA ILE A 38 3.14 -14.27 16.12
C ILE A 38 2.22 -15.48 16.38
N HIS A 39 1.14 -15.57 15.61
CA HIS A 39 0.20 -16.69 15.69
C HIS A 39 0.50 -17.76 14.65
N HIS A 40 0.58 -19.03 15.06
CA HIS A 40 0.68 -20.21 14.20
C HIS A 40 1.92 -20.30 13.29
N HIS A 41 2.06 -19.45 12.27
CA HIS A 41 3.19 -19.46 11.33
C HIS A 41 3.33 -18.13 10.56
N ILE A 42 4.50 -17.91 9.96
CA ILE A 42 4.71 -16.85 8.96
C ILE A 42 4.64 -17.50 7.57
N ALA A 43 3.92 -16.90 6.63
CA ALA A 43 3.91 -17.36 5.24
C ALA A 43 4.77 -16.43 4.35
N VAL A 44 5.57 -17.03 3.48
CA VAL A 44 6.59 -16.33 2.67
C VAL A 44 6.38 -16.63 1.18
N MET A 45 5.95 -15.60 0.46
CA MET A 45 5.60 -15.63 -0.95
C MET A 45 6.85 -15.77 -1.84
N PRO A 46 6.69 -16.18 -3.12
CA PRO A 46 7.84 -16.39 -4.00
C PRO A 46 8.64 -15.15 -4.38
N ASP A 47 8.03 -13.97 -4.31
CA ASP A 47 8.64 -12.66 -4.56
C ASP A 47 9.35 -12.08 -3.32
N VAL A 48 9.67 -12.94 -2.35
CA VAL A 48 10.31 -12.55 -1.08
C VAL A 48 11.66 -11.88 -1.29
N HIS A 49 11.83 -10.73 -0.64
CA HIS A 49 13.10 -10.03 -0.55
C HIS A 49 13.13 -9.15 0.71
N TRP A 50 14.30 -8.63 1.02
CA TRP A 50 14.56 -7.76 2.13
C TRP A 50 13.75 -6.48 1.98
N GLY A 51 13.13 -6.05 3.07
CA GLY A 51 12.38 -4.80 3.10
C GLY A 51 12.75 -3.97 4.31
N LEU A 52 12.62 -2.65 4.18
CA LEU A 52 12.71 -1.74 5.32
C LEU A 52 11.63 -2.09 6.34
N GLY A 53 12.03 -2.44 7.57
CA GLY A 53 11.11 -2.82 8.64
C GLY A 53 10.88 -4.33 8.77
N ALA A 54 10.37 -4.95 7.72
CA ALA A 54 10.08 -6.37 7.63
C ALA A 54 10.22 -6.86 6.19
N THR A 55 10.35 -8.16 6.02
CA THR A 55 10.49 -8.84 4.73
C THR A 55 9.30 -8.57 3.81
N ILE A 56 9.54 -8.20 2.57
CA ILE A 56 8.51 -8.09 1.51
C ILE A 56 8.21 -9.51 1.00
N GLY A 57 6.99 -9.76 0.53
CA GLY A 57 6.51 -11.10 0.21
C GLY A 57 6.18 -11.90 1.48
N SER A 58 5.69 -11.26 2.54
CA SER A 58 5.39 -11.95 3.79
C SER A 58 3.98 -11.67 4.34
N VAL A 59 3.43 -12.68 5.00
CA VAL A 59 2.17 -12.63 5.74
C VAL A 59 2.46 -12.96 7.20
N ILE A 60 2.17 -11.99 8.07
CA ILE A 60 2.59 -12.00 9.48
C ILE A 60 1.34 -11.86 10.36
N PRO A 61 0.81 -12.98 10.89
CA PRO A 61 -0.32 -12.96 11.81
C PRO A 61 0.12 -12.60 13.23
N THR A 62 -0.44 -11.55 13.80
CA THR A 62 -0.12 -11.08 15.16
C THR A 62 -1.31 -11.16 16.12
N LEU A 63 -1.08 -11.64 17.34
CA LEU A 63 -2.05 -11.66 18.43
C LEU A 63 -1.97 -10.35 19.21
N LYS A 64 -3.11 -9.67 19.35
CA LYS A 64 -3.27 -8.51 20.24
C LYS A 64 -2.16 -7.45 20.08
N ALA A 65 -1.64 -7.26 18.88
CA ALA A 65 -0.60 -6.29 18.58
C ALA A 65 -0.57 -6.02 17.08
N VAL A 66 0.04 -4.90 16.67
CA VAL A 66 0.42 -4.68 15.26
C VAL A 66 1.86 -4.19 15.21
N ILE A 67 2.63 -4.63 14.20
CA ILE A 67 4.01 -4.17 13.93
C ILE A 67 3.94 -3.11 12.81
N PRO A 68 4.02 -1.79 13.10
CA PRO A 68 3.83 -0.78 12.06
C PRO A 68 4.85 -0.85 10.93
N ALA A 69 6.10 -1.25 11.22
CA ALA A 69 7.13 -1.39 10.20
C ALA A 69 6.92 -2.61 9.28
N ALA A 70 6.12 -3.59 9.73
CA ALA A 70 5.70 -4.70 8.90
C ALA A 70 4.66 -4.28 7.87
N VAL A 71 3.73 -3.37 8.21
CA VAL A 71 2.85 -2.74 7.22
C VAL A 71 3.66 -1.84 6.28
N GLY A 72 4.64 -1.13 6.86
CA GLY A 72 5.55 -0.25 6.13
C GLY A 72 5.02 1.18 6.02
N VAL A 73 5.76 1.99 5.27
CA VAL A 73 5.44 3.42 5.08
C VAL A 73 4.54 3.66 3.88
N ASP A 74 4.49 2.75 2.92
CA ASP A 74 3.58 2.84 1.78
C ASP A 74 2.28 2.08 2.05
N ILE A 75 1.54 2.58 3.04
CA ILE A 75 0.31 1.95 3.53
C ILE A 75 -0.71 1.89 2.39
N GLY A 76 -1.32 0.73 2.19
CA GLY A 76 -2.31 0.54 1.13
C GLY A 76 -1.74 0.60 -0.28
N CYS A 77 -0.41 0.57 -0.46
CA CYS A 77 0.18 0.29 -1.77
C CYS A 77 -0.49 -0.95 -2.38
N GLY A 78 -0.82 -0.85 -3.66
CA GLY A 78 -1.89 -1.65 -4.25
C GLY A 78 -1.88 -1.60 -5.77
N MET A 79 -2.40 -2.67 -6.36
CA MET A 79 -2.67 -2.73 -7.79
C MET A 79 -4.15 -2.46 -8.05
N MET A 80 -4.43 -1.79 -9.16
CA MET A 80 -5.74 -1.79 -9.77
C MET A 80 -5.61 -2.21 -11.23
N ALA A 81 -6.35 -3.24 -11.63
CA ALA A 81 -6.35 -3.76 -13.00
C ALA A 81 -7.76 -3.72 -13.58
N CYS A 82 -7.89 -3.31 -14.85
CA CYS A 82 -9.17 -3.33 -15.53
C CYS A 82 -9.01 -3.74 -17.00
N ARG A 83 -9.82 -4.71 -17.44
CA ARG A 83 -9.96 -5.06 -18.85
C ARG A 83 -10.85 -4.04 -19.53
N LEU A 84 -10.48 -3.59 -20.71
CA LEU A 84 -11.19 -2.56 -21.47
C LEU A 84 -12.10 -3.18 -22.52
N ASN A 85 -13.05 -2.38 -23.03
CA ASN A 85 -13.82 -2.70 -24.25
C ASN A 85 -12.99 -2.49 -25.53
N LEU A 86 -11.72 -2.90 -25.50
CA LEU A 86 -10.72 -2.62 -26.52
C LEU A 86 -9.82 -3.84 -26.71
N ASN A 87 -9.62 -4.20 -27.97
CA ASN A 87 -8.66 -5.21 -28.41
C ASN A 87 -7.42 -4.51 -28.99
N ALA A 88 -6.28 -5.18 -28.99
CA ALA A 88 -5.00 -4.68 -29.49
C ALA A 88 -5.08 -4.08 -30.90
N LYS A 89 -5.89 -4.67 -31.79
CA LYS A 89 -6.13 -4.15 -33.16
C LYS A 89 -6.82 -2.78 -33.18
N GLY A 90 -7.46 -2.40 -32.09
CA GLY A 90 -8.07 -1.08 -31.90
C GLY A 90 -7.12 -0.03 -31.33
N LEU A 91 -5.87 -0.39 -31.01
CA LEU A 91 -4.83 0.57 -30.65
C LEU A 91 -4.14 1.11 -31.91
N PRO A 92 -3.69 2.38 -31.90
CA PRO A 92 -2.86 2.92 -32.96
C PRO A 92 -1.46 2.28 -32.91
N GLU A 93 -0.76 2.29 -34.05
CA GLU A 93 0.64 1.84 -34.11
C GLU A 93 1.55 2.64 -33.18
N ASN A 94 1.23 3.92 -32.97
CA ASN A 94 1.97 4.82 -32.08
C ASN A 94 1.15 5.19 -30.83
N LEU A 95 1.61 4.73 -29.67
CA LEU A 95 0.95 4.98 -28.37
C LEU A 95 1.34 6.32 -27.74
N ARG A 96 2.13 7.17 -28.40
CA ARG A 96 2.61 8.46 -27.85
C ARG A 96 1.47 9.35 -27.38
N ASP A 97 0.38 9.44 -28.13
CA ASP A 97 -0.74 10.31 -27.79
C ASP A 97 -1.53 9.76 -26.59
N ILE A 98 -1.74 8.44 -26.53
CA ILE A 98 -2.34 7.78 -25.37
C ILE A 98 -1.50 8.04 -24.12
N ARG A 99 -0.19 7.82 -24.21
CA ARG A 99 0.75 8.09 -23.12
C ARG A 99 0.68 9.55 -22.69
N SER A 100 0.75 10.49 -23.62
CA SER A 100 0.72 11.93 -23.30
C SER A 100 -0.60 12.34 -22.64
N GLN A 101 -1.73 11.83 -23.12
CA GLN A 101 -3.05 12.11 -22.53
C GLN A 101 -3.15 11.55 -21.11
N ILE A 102 -2.61 10.34 -20.86
CA ILE A 102 -2.56 9.76 -19.51
C ILE A 102 -1.66 10.58 -18.58
N GLU A 103 -0.46 10.94 -19.03
CA GLU A 103 0.49 11.79 -18.27
C GLU A 103 -0.12 13.16 -17.91
N GLN A 104 -0.92 13.73 -18.81
CA GLN A 104 -1.64 14.97 -18.55
C GLN A 104 -2.81 14.79 -17.58
N ALA A 105 -3.53 13.67 -17.66
CA ALA A 105 -4.70 13.37 -16.86
C ALA A 105 -4.38 12.86 -15.45
N VAL A 106 -3.18 12.33 -15.20
CA VAL A 106 -2.76 11.83 -13.89
C VAL A 106 -1.44 12.49 -13.46
N PRO A 107 -1.47 13.37 -12.43
CA PRO A 107 -0.25 13.92 -11.87
C PRO A 107 0.67 12.82 -11.33
N HIS A 108 1.95 12.92 -11.69
CA HIS A 108 3.00 11.98 -11.35
C HIS A 108 4.30 12.74 -11.09
N GLY A 109 5.29 12.05 -10.51
CA GLY A 109 6.56 12.68 -10.14
C GLY A 109 6.53 13.35 -8.77
N ARG A 110 7.53 14.20 -8.50
CA ARG A 110 7.64 14.93 -7.22
C ARG A 110 6.97 16.30 -7.30
N THR A 111 6.20 16.64 -6.26
CA THR A 111 5.59 17.99 -6.12
C THR A 111 6.64 19.07 -5.91
N ASN A 112 7.68 18.77 -5.14
CA ASN A 112 8.78 19.68 -4.86
C ASN A 112 10.07 19.04 -5.36
N ASN A 113 10.94 19.83 -6.00
CA ASN A 113 12.24 19.38 -6.53
C ASN A 113 12.11 18.18 -7.49
N GLY A 114 11.06 18.18 -8.32
CA GLY A 114 10.83 17.20 -9.38
C GLY A 114 11.59 17.53 -10.67
N GLY A 115 11.65 16.56 -11.57
CA GLY A 115 12.22 16.73 -12.91
C GLY A 115 11.33 17.56 -13.84
N ARG A 116 11.80 17.79 -15.06
CA ARG A 116 10.97 18.37 -16.13
C ARG A 116 9.75 17.46 -16.36
N ASN A 117 8.56 18.04 -16.25
CA ASN A 117 7.24 17.37 -16.33
C ASN A 117 6.72 16.69 -15.06
N ASP A 118 7.47 16.70 -13.94
CA ASP A 118 6.94 16.25 -12.66
C ASP A 118 5.89 17.26 -12.16
N ARG A 119 4.61 16.88 -12.25
CA ARG A 119 3.52 17.67 -11.67
C ARG A 119 3.35 17.36 -10.18
N GLY A 120 3.51 16.08 -9.82
CA GLY A 120 3.47 15.52 -8.46
C GLY A 120 2.11 15.58 -7.73
N ALA A 121 1.46 16.74 -7.75
CA ALA A 121 0.14 17.00 -7.16
C ALA A 121 -0.72 17.85 -8.10
N TRP A 122 -2.02 17.85 -7.87
CA TRP A 122 -2.93 18.77 -8.53
C TRP A 122 -2.66 20.21 -8.09
N GLN A 123 -2.55 21.14 -9.05
CA GLN A 123 -2.68 22.56 -8.75
C GLN A 123 -4.16 22.89 -8.49
N ASN A 124 -5.03 22.46 -9.43
CA ASN A 124 -6.48 22.57 -9.35
C ASN A 124 -7.09 21.17 -9.52
N PRO A 125 -7.39 20.45 -8.42
CA PRO A 125 -8.03 19.15 -8.50
C PRO A 125 -9.47 19.23 -9.00
N GLN A 126 -9.94 18.15 -9.61
CA GLN A 126 -11.27 18.03 -10.20
C GLN A 126 -12.38 18.09 -9.13
N ASP A 127 -13.59 18.52 -9.52
CA ASP A 127 -14.71 18.71 -8.59
C ASP A 127 -15.11 17.45 -7.85
N ASP A 128 -15.00 16.29 -8.48
CA ASP A 128 -15.33 15.01 -7.85
C ASP A 128 -14.30 14.57 -6.80
N ILE A 129 -13.01 14.88 -7.03
CA ILE A 129 -11.94 14.76 -6.04
C ILE A 129 -12.23 15.66 -4.83
N LEU A 130 -12.61 16.93 -5.07
CA LEU A 130 -12.95 17.88 -4.01
C LEU A 130 -14.18 17.43 -3.22
N ALA A 131 -15.23 16.97 -3.90
CA ALA A 131 -16.46 16.48 -3.29
C ALA A 131 -16.19 15.25 -2.40
N PHE A 132 -15.41 14.28 -2.90
CA PHE A 132 -14.97 13.14 -2.11
C PHE A 132 -14.13 13.56 -0.91
N TRP A 133 -13.17 14.47 -1.10
CA TRP A 133 -12.31 14.91 -0.02
C TRP A 133 -13.08 15.61 1.10
N ARG A 134 -14.13 16.40 0.80
CA ARG A 134 -14.96 17.03 1.85
C ARG A 134 -15.54 16.01 2.84
N LEU A 135 -15.85 14.81 2.37
CA LEU A 135 -16.36 13.69 3.17
C LEU A 135 -15.23 12.83 3.78
N PHE A 136 -14.05 12.84 3.16
CA PHE A 136 -12.92 11.97 3.50
C PHE A 136 -11.75 12.69 4.20
N ASP A 137 -11.87 14.00 4.41
CA ASP A 137 -10.83 14.87 4.97
C ASP A 137 -10.26 14.28 6.27
N ILE A 138 -8.96 14.03 6.24
CA ILE A 138 -8.24 13.43 7.36
C ILE A 138 -8.38 14.26 8.64
N ASN A 139 -8.42 15.59 8.54
CA ASN A 139 -8.54 16.47 9.72
C ASN A 139 -9.87 16.29 10.42
N LYS A 140 -10.93 15.97 9.66
CA LYS A 140 -12.27 15.69 10.20
C LYS A 140 -12.39 14.25 10.68
N LYS A 141 -11.97 13.28 9.84
CA LYS A 141 -12.12 11.84 10.12
C LYS A 141 -11.24 11.36 11.26
N LEU A 142 -10.07 11.97 11.43
CA LEU A 142 -9.09 11.60 12.46
C LEU A 142 -8.85 12.74 13.47
N SER A 143 -9.81 13.65 13.66
CA SER A 143 -9.67 14.82 14.54
C SER A 143 -9.13 14.48 15.94
N ASN A 144 -9.72 13.48 16.59
CA ASN A 144 -9.29 13.00 17.91
C ASN A 144 -7.89 12.36 17.90
N VAL A 145 -7.52 11.68 16.80
CA VAL A 145 -6.19 11.10 16.64
C VAL A 145 -5.17 12.23 16.49
N ILE A 146 -5.46 13.21 15.62
CA ILE A 146 -4.59 14.36 15.34
C ILE A 146 -4.41 15.24 16.57
N SER A 147 -5.48 15.46 17.35
CA SER A 147 -5.42 16.20 18.62
C SER A 147 -4.43 15.55 19.61
N ARG A 148 -4.46 14.22 19.74
CA ARG A 148 -3.52 13.46 20.58
C ARG A 148 -2.11 13.35 19.97
N HIS A 149 -2.02 13.48 18.65
CA HIS A 149 -0.81 13.32 17.86
C HIS A 149 -0.57 14.53 16.94
N PRO A 150 -0.33 15.74 17.47
CA PRO A 150 -0.21 16.95 16.66
C PRO A 150 0.97 16.91 15.67
N LYS A 151 1.98 16.08 15.95
CA LYS A 151 3.11 15.83 15.04
C LYS A 151 2.75 14.91 13.86
N LEU A 152 1.61 14.21 13.92
CA LEU A 152 1.14 13.32 12.86
C LEU A 152 0.87 14.11 11.58
N LEU A 153 0.28 15.31 11.66
CA LEU A 153 0.03 16.20 10.52
C LEU A 153 0.68 17.57 10.79
N SER A 154 1.76 17.90 10.10
CA SER A 154 2.28 19.28 10.09
C SER A 154 1.47 20.13 9.11
N LYS A 155 1.62 21.46 9.15
CA LYS A 155 0.99 22.39 8.18
C LYS A 155 1.27 22.06 6.70
N ARG A 156 2.24 21.19 6.40
CA ARG A 156 2.63 20.71 5.06
C ARG A 156 2.17 19.27 4.76
N ALA A 157 1.27 18.69 5.56
CA ALA A 157 0.76 17.36 5.29
C ALA A 157 0.01 17.33 3.94
N ASN A 158 0.16 16.24 3.18
CA ASN A 158 -0.55 16.03 1.92
C ASN A 158 -2.05 16.30 2.09
N THR A 159 -2.59 17.12 1.21
CA THR A 159 -4.01 17.51 1.22
C THR A 159 -4.74 16.80 0.08
N PHE A 160 -5.98 17.24 -0.17
CA PHE A 160 -6.80 16.83 -1.30
C PHE A 160 -6.07 16.82 -2.65
N ASN A 161 -5.02 17.63 -2.81
CA ASN A 161 -4.24 17.74 -4.03
C ASN A 161 -3.42 16.49 -4.41
N HIS A 162 -3.24 15.54 -3.49
CA HIS A 162 -2.58 14.27 -3.78
C HIS A 162 -3.55 13.10 -4.03
N LEU A 163 -4.86 13.32 -3.91
CA LEU A 163 -5.85 12.31 -4.30
C LEU A 163 -5.94 12.25 -5.83
N GLY A 164 -5.93 11.04 -6.38
CA GLY A 164 -5.87 10.80 -7.82
C GLY A 164 -4.49 11.08 -8.44
N THR A 165 -3.40 10.81 -7.71
CA THR A 165 -2.02 11.03 -8.19
C THR A 165 -1.20 9.76 -8.11
N LEU A 166 -0.29 9.57 -9.07
CA LEU A 166 0.48 8.34 -9.22
C LEU A 166 1.61 8.27 -8.22
N GLY A 167 2.47 9.29 -8.23
CA GLY A 167 3.67 9.38 -7.43
C GLY A 167 4.99 9.09 -8.11
N THR A 168 5.90 8.54 -7.29
CA THR A 168 7.27 8.19 -7.63
C THR A 168 7.58 6.79 -7.11
N GLY A 169 8.79 6.27 -7.39
CA GLY A 169 9.22 4.95 -6.95
C GLY A 169 8.78 3.89 -7.94
N ASN A 170 8.28 2.76 -7.45
CA ASN A 170 7.74 1.68 -8.27
C ASN A 170 6.27 1.89 -8.70
N HIS A 171 5.73 3.10 -8.55
CA HIS A 171 4.36 3.40 -8.97
C HIS A 171 4.28 3.67 -10.47
N PHE A 172 3.39 2.97 -11.17
CA PHE A 172 3.25 3.03 -12.62
C PHE A 172 1.80 2.95 -13.12
N ILE A 173 1.62 3.35 -14.38
CA ILE A 173 0.43 3.08 -15.19
C ILE A 173 0.92 2.39 -16.44
N GLU A 174 0.40 1.21 -16.74
CA GLU A 174 0.74 0.44 -17.92
C GLU A 174 -0.51 0.13 -18.73
N VAL A 175 -0.36 0.24 -20.05
CA VAL A 175 -1.33 -0.28 -21.03
C VAL A 175 -0.78 -1.64 -21.47
N CYS A 176 -1.47 -2.71 -21.09
CA CYS A 176 -1.04 -4.08 -21.34
C CYS A 176 -2.01 -4.77 -22.29
N ILE A 177 -1.55 -5.86 -22.88
CA ILE A 177 -2.36 -6.75 -23.72
C ILE A 177 -2.24 -8.15 -23.11
N ASP A 178 -3.35 -8.89 -23.01
CA ASP A 178 -3.34 -10.29 -22.55
C ASP A 178 -3.18 -11.29 -23.71
N GLU A 179 -3.16 -12.58 -23.40
CA GLU A 179 -2.99 -13.67 -24.39
C GLU A 179 -4.12 -13.74 -25.43
N LYS A 180 -5.23 -13.01 -25.23
CA LYS A 180 -6.37 -12.93 -26.15
C LYS A 180 -6.43 -11.60 -26.91
N ASP A 181 -5.35 -10.83 -26.85
CA ASP A 181 -5.25 -9.48 -27.41
C ASP A 181 -6.20 -8.46 -26.74
N ASP A 182 -6.81 -8.76 -25.58
CA ASP A 182 -7.62 -7.78 -24.87
C ASP A 182 -6.72 -6.75 -24.18
N VAL A 183 -7.12 -5.48 -24.24
CA VAL A 183 -6.34 -4.38 -23.64
C VAL A 183 -6.72 -4.21 -22.17
N TRP A 184 -5.69 -4.05 -21.34
CA TRP A 184 -5.78 -3.83 -19.90
C TRP A 184 -5.10 -2.53 -19.49
N ILE A 185 -5.60 -1.93 -18.41
CA ILE A 185 -4.83 -0.95 -17.64
C ILE A 185 -4.39 -1.59 -16.33
N MET A 186 -3.09 -1.56 -16.07
CA MET A 186 -2.49 -1.89 -14.79
C MET A 186 -2.00 -0.62 -14.10
N LEU A 187 -2.47 -0.38 -12.89
CA LEU A 187 -2.18 0.81 -12.11
C LEU A 187 -1.61 0.41 -10.75
N HIS A 188 -0.38 0.83 -10.47
CA HIS A 188 0.28 0.64 -9.18
C HIS A 188 0.38 1.96 -8.42
N SER A 189 -0.32 2.08 -7.29
CA SER A 189 -0.19 3.24 -6.41
C SER A 189 -0.66 2.98 -4.98
N GLY A 190 -0.17 3.77 -4.03
CA GLY A 190 -0.52 3.71 -2.61
C GLY A 190 -1.18 4.96 -2.06
N SER A 191 -1.00 5.17 -0.76
CA SER A 191 -1.58 6.29 0.00
C SER A 191 -0.72 7.56 -0.04
N ARG A 192 0.27 7.62 -0.94
CA ARG A 192 1.11 8.80 -1.16
C ARG A 192 1.84 9.22 0.13
N GLY A 193 2.19 10.50 0.24
CA GLY A 193 2.93 11.02 1.39
C GLY A 193 2.18 10.92 2.72
N ILE A 194 0.85 10.84 2.73
CA ILE A 194 0.09 10.73 3.98
C ILE A 194 0.28 9.37 4.66
N GLY A 195 0.28 8.27 3.91
CA GLY A 195 0.64 6.96 4.43
C GLY A 195 2.06 6.92 4.96
N ASN A 196 3.01 7.50 4.23
CA ASN A 196 4.40 7.57 4.67
C ASN A 196 4.54 8.26 6.03
N ARG A 197 3.81 9.35 6.23
CA ARG A 197 3.81 10.10 7.49
C ARG A 197 3.18 9.31 8.62
N ILE A 198 2.04 8.64 8.37
CA ILE A 198 1.39 7.75 9.36
C ILE A 198 2.34 6.62 9.75
N GLY A 199 2.88 5.89 8.77
CA GLY A 199 3.80 4.78 9.00
C GLY A 199 5.02 5.22 9.79
N THR A 200 5.73 6.25 9.33
CA THR A 200 6.95 6.76 9.99
C THR A 200 6.68 7.19 11.43
N TYR A 201 5.57 7.91 11.65
CA TYR A 201 5.21 8.40 12.97
C TYR A 201 4.92 7.26 13.94
N PHE A 202 4.06 6.31 13.58
CA PHE A 202 3.70 5.22 14.47
C PHE A 202 4.81 4.16 14.63
N ILE A 203 5.69 3.99 13.63
CA ILE A 203 6.94 3.22 13.79
C ILE A 203 7.80 3.85 14.90
N SER A 204 7.95 5.17 14.90
CA SER A 204 8.74 5.87 15.93
C SER A 204 8.12 5.73 17.32
N LEU A 205 6.78 5.77 17.43
CA LEU A 205 6.07 5.59 18.70
C LEU A 205 6.18 4.15 19.20
N ALA A 206 6.06 3.16 18.33
CA ALA A 206 6.23 1.75 18.69
C ALA A 206 7.62 1.50 19.26
N LYS A 207 8.68 2.00 18.59
CA LYS A 207 10.07 1.91 19.06
C LYS A 207 10.24 2.55 20.45
N LYS A 208 9.67 3.74 20.64
CA LYS A 208 9.71 4.45 21.93
C LYS A 208 8.99 3.66 23.02
N GLU A 209 7.82 3.11 22.74
CA GLU A 209 7.03 2.33 23.70
C GLU A 209 7.75 1.03 24.10
N MET A 210 8.31 0.30 23.14
CA MET A 210 9.06 -0.93 23.43
C MET A 210 10.30 -0.65 24.28
N HIS A 211 11.03 0.43 23.98
CA HIS A 211 12.15 0.89 24.80
C HIS A 211 11.71 1.23 26.24
N GLN A 212 10.64 2.01 26.39
CA GLN A 212 10.11 2.39 27.72
C GLN A 212 9.65 1.20 28.56
N ARG A 213 9.19 0.13 27.91
CA ARG A 213 8.77 -1.12 28.56
C ARG A 213 9.92 -2.10 28.82
N GLY A 214 11.16 -1.78 28.42
CA GLY A 214 12.30 -2.68 28.55
C GLY A 214 12.21 -3.96 27.69
N VAL A 215 11.41 -3.94 26.62
CA VAL A 215 11.20 -5.10 25.75
C VAL A 215 12.41 -5.26 24.83
N HIS A 216 13.12 -6.38 24.98
CA HIS A 216 14.26 -6.72 24.13
C HIS A 216 13.77 -7.41 22.86
N LEU A 217 13.93 -6.75 21.73
CA LEU A 217 13.53 -7.25 20.41
C LEU A 217 14.76 -7.75 19.63
N PRO A 218 14.63 -8.81 18.82
CA PRO A 218 15.72 -9.27 17.96
C PRO A 218 16.10 -8.26 16.88
N ASP A 219 15.20 -7.31 16.59
CA ASP A 219 15.44 -6.14 15.75
C ASP A 219 14.54 -4.98 16.22
N LYS A 220 15.07 -3.75 16.27
CA LYS A 220 14.30 -2.54 16.63
C LYS A 220 13.15 -2.26 15.67
N ASP A 221 13.25 -2.71 14.43
CA ASP A 221 12.22 -2.55 13.42
C ASP A 221 11.01 -3.46 13.66
N LEU A 222 11.15 -4.46 14.54
CA LEU A 222 10.05 -5.32 14.98
C LEU A 222 9.26 -4.73 16.16
N ALA A 223 9.47 -3.45 16.47
CA ALA A 223 8.70 -2.76 17.48
C ALA A 223 7.21 -2.77 17.12
N TYR A 224 6.38 -3.18 18.08
CA TYR A 224 4.95 -3.33 17.91
C TYR A 224 4.16 -2.44 18.87
N ILE A 225 2.89 -2.25 18.57
CA ILE A 225 1.93 -1.56 19.43
C ILE A 225 0.96 -2.63 19.95
N PRO A 226 0.96 -2.95 21.26
CA PRO A 226 0.05 -3.95 21.81
C PRO A 226 -1.38 -3.40 21.94
N GLU A 227 -2.39 -4.26 21.79
CA GLU A 227 -3.77 -3.95 22.14
C GLU A 227 -3.86 -3.47 23.59
N GLY A 228 -4.62 -2.40 23.81
CA GLY A 228 -4.68 -1.71 25.10
C GLY A 228 -3.60 -0.64 25.30
N SER A 229 -2.57 -0.56 24.43
CA SER A 229 -1.70 0.63 24.40
C SER A 229 -2.50 1.87 24.01
N LYS A 230 -2.12 3.01 24.59
CA LYS A 230 -2.67 4.33 24.21
C LYS A 230 -2.50 4.64 22.72
N TYR A 231 -1.54 4.01 22.03
CA TYR A 231 -1.29 4.21 20.60
C TYR A 231 -2.07 3.26 19.69
N PHE A 232 -2.63 2.17 20.23
CA PHE A 232 -3.16 1.07 19.42
C PHE A 232 -4.33 1.50 18.55
N PHE A 233 -5.39 2.02 19.16
CA PHE A 233 -6.59 2.43 18.45
C PHE A 233 -6.32 3.60 17.50
N ASP A 234 -5.39 4.48 17.87
CA ASP A 234 -4.98 5.61 17.03
C ASP A 234 -4.27 5.15 15.77
N TYR A 235 -3.35 4.19 15.90
CA TYR A 235 -2.70 3.58 14.76
C TYR A 235 -3.68 2.84 13.85
N VAL A 236 -4.55 1.98 14.42
CA VAL A 236 -5.54 1.22 13.66
C VAL A 236 -6.48 2.14 12.86
N LYS A 237 -6.95 3.25 13.47
CA LYS A 237 -7.77 4.24 12.74
C LYS A 237 -6.99 4.94 11.62
N ALA A 238 -5.74 5.31 11.89
CA ALA A 238 -4.91 6.01 10.91
C ALA A 238 -4.53 5.10 9.72
N VAL A 239 -4.14 3.84 9.98
CA VAL A 239 -3.80 2.88 8.93
C VAL A 239 -5.02 2.51 8.09
N GLN A 240 -6.19 2.33 8.70
CA GLN A 240 -7.43 2.08 7.98
C GLN A 240 -7.79 3.24 7.06
N TRP A 241 -7.73 4.48 7.56
CA TRP A 241 -7.97 5.68 6.75
C TRP A 241 -7.00 5.77 5.56
N ALA A 242 -5.71 5.45 5.76
CA ALA A 242 -4.71 5.46 4.70
C ALA A 242 -4.95 4.36 3.65
N GLN A 243 -5.37 3.17 4.07
CA GLN A 243 -5.78 2.08 3.15
C GLN A 243 -6.96 2.52 2.28
N ASP A 244 -7.99 3.10 2.90
CA ASP A 244 -9.17 3.61 2.21
C ASP A 244 -8.83 4.76 1.24
N PHE A 245 -7.94 5.68 1.66
CA PHE A 245 -7.40 6.73 0.80
C PHE A 245 -6.66 6.14 -0.41
N ALA A 246 -5.79 5.14 -0.22
CA ALA A 246 -5.08 4.49 -1.32
C ALA A 246 -6.03 3.82 -2.32
N LYS A 247 -7.09 3.16 -1.82
CA LYS A 247 -8.12 2.55 -2.66
C LYS A 247 -8.87 3.59 -3.48
N ALA A 248 -9.24 4.72 -2.86
CA ALA A 248 -9.86 5.85 -3.54
C ALA A 248 -8.91 6.50 -4.56
N ASN A 249 -7.63 6.68 -4.20
CA ASN A 249 -6.60 7.22 -5.07
C ASN A 249 -6.53 6.46 -6.40
N ARG A 250 -6.45 5.12 -6.33
CA ARG A 250 -6.46 4.28 -7.54
C ARG A 250 -7.75 4.39 -8.34
N LYS A 251 -8.91 4.47 -7.69
CA LYS A 251 -10.20 4.66 -8.38
C LYS A 251 -10.27 5.98 -9.16
N PHE A 252 -9.81 7.08 -8.57
CA PHE A 252 -9.78 8.38 -9.25
C PHE A 252 -8.81 8.38 -10.43
N MET A 253 -7.62 7.80 -10.27
CA MET A 253 -6.67 7.64 -11.37
C MET A 253 -7.25 6.77 -12.49
N MET A 254 -7.85 5.63 -12.17
CA MET A 254 -8.46 4.76 -13.18
C MET A 254 -9.53 5.49 -14.00
N ARG A 255 -10.40 6.28 -13.34
CA ARG A 255 -11.40 7.09 -14.04
C ARG A 255 -10.75 8.14 -14.95
N ALA A 256 -9.69 8.80 -14.51
CA ALA A 256 -8.94 9.76 -15.31
C ALA A 256 -8.26 9.10 -16.53
N ILE A 257 -7.68 7.90 -16.35
CA ILE A 257 -7.04 7.12 -17.42
C ILE A 257 -8.08 6.73 -18.48
N LEU A 258 -9.23 6.17 -18.10
CA LEU A 258 -10.27 5.78 -19.05
C LEU A 258 -10.80 6.97 -19.87
N LYS A 259 -10.94 8.15 -19.23
CA LYS A 259 -11.29 9.39 -19.92
C LYS A 259 -10.20 9.83 -20.88
N ALA A 260 -8.93 9.79 -20.47
CA ALA A 260 -7.78 10.15 -21.30
C ALA A 260 -7.65 9.24 -22.53
N MET A 261 -7.82 7.93 -22.35
CA MET A 261 -7.83 6.98 -23.47
C MET A 261 -9.01 7.21 -24.40
N SER A 262 -10.18 7.54 -23.87
CA SER A 262 -11.35 7.82 -24.70
C SER A 262 -11.12 9.03 -25.60
N LEU A 263 -10.45 10.06 -25.08
CA LEU A 263 -10.06 11.24 -25.84
C LEU A 263 -8.98 10.90 -26.88
N ALA A 264 -7.94 10.15 -26.50
CA ALA A 264 -6.85 9.78 -27.39
C ALA A 264 -7.31 8.92 -28.58
N LEU A 265 -8.27 8.02 -28.34
CA LEU A 265 -8.77 7.07 -29.34
C LEU A 265 -10.02 7.57 -30.09
N ASN A 266 -10.53 8.75 -29.73
CA ASN A 266 -11.82 9.28 -30.20
C ASN A 266 -12.95 8.22 -30.13
N LYS A 267 -12.96 7.42 -29.06
CA LYS A 267 -13.87 6.29 -28.86
C LYS A 267 -14.19 6.16 -27.38
N ARG A 268 -15.41 5.78 -27.04
CA ARG A 268 -15.76 5.52 -25.63
C ARG A 268 -15.02 4.29 -25.12
N ILE A 269 -14.11 4.49 -24.16
CA ILE A 269 -13.38 3.45 -23.44
C ILE A 269 -13.97 3.28 -22.03
N TYR A 270 -14.27 2.06 -21.66
CA TYR A 270 -14.76 1.69 -20.34
C TYR A 270 -14.27 0.29 -19.97
N SER A 271 -14.32 -0.03 -18.68
CA SER A 271 -13.96 -1.37 -18.23
C SER A 271 -15.13 -2.34 -18.42
N VAL A 272 -14.85 -3.50 -19.02
CA VAL A 272 -15.85 -4.55 -19.30
C VAL A 272 -16.11 -5.48 -18.10
N GLU A 273 -15.19 -5.50 -17.13
CA GLU A 273 -15.29 -6.28 -15.91
C GLU A 273 -15.10 -5.39 -14.68
N GLY A 274 -15.52 -5.86 -13.51
CA GLY A 274 -15.23 -5.16 -12.27
C GLY A 274 -13.72 -5.02 -12.08
N ALA A 275 -13.22 -3.79 -11.98
CA ALA A 275 -11.80 -3.56 -11.79
C ALA A 275 -11.32 -4.20 -10.47
N LEU A 276 -10.32 -5.07 -10.56
CA LEU A 276 -9.63 -5.61 -9.40
C LEU A 276 -8.87 -4.47 -8.74
N ASN A 277 -9.10 -4.22 -7.44
CA ASN A 277 -8.43 -3.16 -6.70
C ASN A 277 -8.02 -3.69 -5.32
N CYS A 278 -6.77 -4.14 -5.22
CA CYS A 278 -6.22 -4.82 -4.06
C CYS A 278 -5.07 -4.02 -3.43
N HIS A 279 -4.87 -4.21 -2.12
CA HIS A 279 -3.66 -3.77 -1.43
C HIS A 279 -2.68 -4.94 -1.37
N HIS A 280 -1.38 -4.66 -1.40
CA HIS A 280 -0.33 -5.62 -1.08
C HIS A 280 0.50 -5.22 0.15
N ASN A 281 0.32 -4.00 0.67
CA ASN A 281 0.87 -3.54 1.95
C ASN A 281 -0.28 -3.07 2.86
N TYR A 282 -0.75 -3.93 3.75
CA TYR A 282 -1.90 -3.62 4.61
C TYR A 282 -1.98 -4.50 5.85
N VAL A 283 -2.81 -4.09 6.79
CA VAL A 283 -3.17 -4.88 7.97
C VAL A 283 -4.68 -4.93 8.12
N GLU A 284 -5.20 -6.11 8.44
CA GLU A 284 -6.63 -6.34 8.64
C GLU A 284 -6.84 -7.31 9.81
N LYS A 285 -8.01 -7.24 10.44
CA LYS A 285 -8.40 -8.17 11.49
C LYS A 285 -9.09 -9.38 10.85
N GLU A 286 -8.52 -10.57 11.03
CA GLU A 286 -9.03 -11.81 10.44
C GLU A 286 -9.07 -12.95 11.47
N THR A 287 -9.87 -13.98 11.24
CA THR A 287 -9.91 -15.17 12.08
C THR A 287 -9.26 -16.34 11.36
N HIS A 288 -8.16 -16.83 11.93
CA HIS A 288 -7.36 -17.93 11.38
C HIS A 288 -6.95 -18.88 12.50
N TYR A 289 -7.05 -20.19 12.26
CA TYR A 289 -6.64 -21.23 13.21
C TYR A 289 -7.20 -21.00 14.63
N GLY A 290 -8.50 -20.71 14.72
CA GLY A 290 -9.22 -20.53 15.99
C GLY A 290 -8.88 -19.25 16.78
N LYS A 291 -8.11 -18.30 16.21
CA LYS A 291 -7.82 -17.01 16.85
C LYS A 291 -8.12 -15.85 15.92
N THR A 292 -8.53 -14.74 16.50
CA THR A 292 -8.59 -13.46 15.81
C THR A 292 -7.23 -12.79 15.85
N VAL A 293 -6.67 -12.50 14.68
CA VAL A 293 -5.33 -11.95 14.48
C VAL A 293 -5.39 -10.63 13.74
N TRP A 294 -4.38 -9.79 13.96
CA TRP A 294 -4.04 -8.72 13.03
C TRP A 294 -3.10 -9.30 11.98
N LEU A 295 -3.61 -9.51 10.78
CA LEU A 295 -2.90 -10.11 9.67
C LEU A 295 -2.24 -9.01 8.84
N THR A 296 -0.94 -8.86 9.00
CA THR A 296 -0.15 -7.95 8.16
C THR A 296 0.25 -8.68 6.89
N ARG A 297 0.00 -8.06 5.73
CA ARG A 297 0.55 -8.49 4.45
C ARG A 297 1.45 -7.39 3.90
N LYS A 298 2.68 -7.76 3.54
CA LYS A 298 3.67 -6.86 2.94
C LYS A 298 4.20 -7.47 1.66
N GLY A 299 3.89 -6.85 0.52
CA GLY A 299 4.06 -7.50 -0.78
C GLY A 299 3.25 -8.79 -0.92
N ALA A 300 2.08 -8.88 -0.29
CA ALA A 300 1.23 -10.07 -0.41
C ALA A 300 -0.24 -9.67 -0.48
N ILE A 301 -1.03 -10.42 -1.25
CA ILE A 301 -2.46 -10.19 -1.47
C ILE A 301 -3.31 -11.27 -0.78
N ARG A 302 -4.61 -11.01 -0.65
CA ARG A 302 -5.59 -12.00 -0.20
C ARG A 302 -5.88 -13.04 -1.27
#